data_AF-A0A653CSP8-F1
#
_entry.id   AF-A0A653CSP8-F1
#
_cell.length_a   1.000
_cell.length_b   1.000
_cell.length_c   1.000
_cell.angle_alpha   90.00
_cell.angle_beta   90.00
_cell.angle_gamma   90.00
#
_symmetry.space_group_name_H-M   'P 1'
#
loop_
_entity.id
_entity.type
_entity.pdbx_description
1 polymer ?
#
loop_
_entity_poly.entity_id
_entity_poly.type
_entity_poly.pdbx_seq_one_letter_code
_entity_poly.pdbx_strand_id
1 'polypeptide(L)'
;MQDPNEDTEWNDILRKKGILPPKPKEKEISEEQIISMLEETIEKKTAEGKNLADLNLEELDELEDSEDEAVLEEYRRKRIAEIKALAQRQKFGTVGEISAQDYVNEVNKAGEGIWVVLHLYKQGLVFN
;
A
#
# COMPACT_ATOMS: atom_id res chain seq x y z
N MET A 1 13.10 15.59 -11.78
CA MET A 1 12.55 14.27 -12.16
C MET A 1 11.05 14.39 -11.95
N GLN A 2 10.22 14.23 -12.99
CA GLN A 2 8.75 14.31 -12.83
C GLN A 2 8.30 13.15 -11.94
N ASP A 3 7.30 13.40 -11.08
CA ASP A 3 6.78 12.37 -10.20
C ASP A 3 6.08 11.30 -11.06
N PRO A 4 6.50 10.02 -11.01
CA PRO A 4 5.85 8.94 -11.76
C PRO A 4 4.39 8.71 -11.38
N ASN A 5 3.95 9.27 -10.25
CA ASN A 5 2.57 9.22 -9.76
C ASN A 5 1.77 10.49 -10.05
N GLU A 6 2.35 11.51 -10.66
CA GLU A 6 1.60 12.69 -11.07
C GLU A 6 0.63 12.35 -12.22
N ASP A 7 -0.58 12.88 -12.12
CA ASP A 7 -1.64 12.69 -13.11
C ASP A 7 -1.47 13.71 -14.24
N THR A 8 -0.51 13.41 -15.12
CA THR A 8 -0.26 14.18 -16.35
C THR A 8 -0.60 13.36 -17.59
N GLU A 9 -1.00 14.05 -18.67
CA GLU A 9 -1.24 13.43 -19.97
C GLU A 9 -0.04 12.62 -20.48
N TRP A 10 1.18 13.07 -20.14
CA TRP A 10 2.42 12.38 -20.45
C TRP A 10 2.53 11.04 -19.71
N ASN A 11 2.26 11.02 -18.40
CA ASN A 11 2.32 9.80 -17.60
C ASN A 11 1.28 8.76 -18.05
N ASP A 12 0.09 9.19 -18.45
CA ASP A 12 -0.94 8.27 -18.98
C ASP A 12 -0.54 7.65 -20.32
N ILE A 13 0.12 8.42 -21.20
CA ILE A 13 0.70 7.87 -22.44
C ILE A 13 1.78 6.84 -22.12
N LEU A 14 2.66 7.12 -21.15
CA LEU A 14 3.71 6.19 -20.72
C LEU A 14 3.13 4.90 -20.13
N ARG A 15 2.03 4.97 -19.37
CA ARG A 15 1.31 3.79 -18.87
C ARG A 15 0.66 2.99 -20.01
N LYS A 16 0.02 3.66 -20.97
CA LYS A 16 -0.57 3.02 -22.16
C LYS A 16 0.47 2.32 -23.04
N LYS A 17 1.69 2.83 -23.07
CA LYS A 17 2.84 2.23 -23.77
C LYS A 17 3.55 1.15 -22.97
N GLY A 18 3.13 0.88 -21.73
CA GLY A 18 3.74 -0.12 -20.85
C GLY A 18 5.10 0.28 -20.26
N ILE A 19 5.45 1.57 -20.34
CA ILE A 19 6.72 2.11 -19.81
C ILE A 19 6.57 2.38 -18.31
N LEU A 20 5.44 2.95 -17.88
CA LEU A 20 5.08 3.07 -16.47
C LEU A 20 4.13 1.92 -16.08
N PRO A 21 4.25 1.38 -14.85
CA PRO A 21 3.27 0.42 -14.34
C PRO A 21 1.86 1.03 -14.34
N PRO A 22 0.79 0.22 -14.44
CA PRO A 22 -0.57 0.75 -14.32
C PRO A 22 -0.75 1.46 -12.98
N LYS A 23 -1.59 2.51 -12.93
CA LYS A 23 -1.90 3.18 -11.66
C LYS A 23 -2.39 2.12 -10.68
N PRO A 24 -1.95 2.16 -9.41
CA PRO A 24 -2.58 1.36 -8.39
C PRO A 24 -4.06 1.70 -8.44
N LYS A 25 -4.92 0.74 -8.77
CA LYS A 25 -6.35 0.93 -8.57
C LYS A 25 -6.49 1.14 -7.07
N GLU A 26 -6.87 2.35 -6.67
CA GLU A 26 -7.40 2.53 -5.33
C GLU A 26 -8.49 1.47 -5.19
N LYS A 27 -8.37 0.61 -4.17
CA LYS A 27 -9.45 -0.33 -3.88
C LYS A 27 -10.65 0.54 -3.54
N GLU A 28 -11.54 0.71 -4.52
CA GLU A 28 -12.88 1.23 -4.29
C GLU A 28 -13.55 0.26 -3.33
N ILE A 29 -13.85 0.77 -2.14
CA ILE A 29 -14.56 0.04 -1.10
C ILE A 29 -16.00 -0.04 -1.57
N SER A 30 -16.55 -1.24 -1.73
CA SER A 30 -17.98 -1.38 -1.98
C SER A 30 -18.75 -1.11 -0.67
N GLU A 31 -20.00 -0.63 -0.79
CA GLU A 31 -20.89 -0.47 0.37
C GLU A 31 -21.01 -1.78 1.17
N GLU A 32 -21.00 -2.92 0.50
CA GLU A 32 -21.00 -4.27 1.09
C GLU A 32 -19.81 -4.52 2.04
N GLN A 33 -18.63 -3.99 1.70
CA GLN A 33 -17.45 -4.09 2.57
C GLN A 33 -17.59 -3.25 3.83
N ILE A 34 -18.24 -2.09 3.75
CA ILE A 34 -18.49 -1.23 4.91
C ILE A 34 -19.53 -1.89 5.82
N ILE A 35 -20.62 -2.41 5.25
CA ILE A 35 -21.68 -3.11 5.98
C ILE A 35 -21.11 -4.31 6.74
N SER A 36 -20.29 -5.16 6.10
CA SER A 36 -19.69 -6.32 6.77
C SER A 36 -18.72 -5.95 7.91
N MET A 37 -17.98 -4.84 7.78
CA MET A 37 -17.14 -4.34 8.88
C MET A 37 -17.98 -3.82 10.06
N LEU A 38 -19.12 -3.19 9.77
CA LEU A 38 -20.06 -2.72 10.77
C LEU A 38 -20.68 -3.90 11.53
N GLU A 39 -21.17 -4.91 10.80
CA GLU A 39 -21.74 -6.15 11.36
C GLU A 39 -20.73 -6.90 12.26
N GLU A 40 -19.47 -7.07 11.82
CA GLU A 40 -18.41 -7.68 12.65
C GLU A 40 -18.15 -6.89 13.94
N THR A 41 -18.25 -5.56 13.87
CA THR A 41 -18.03 -4.69 15.04
C THR A 41 -19.17 -4.81 16.04
N ILE A 42 -20.42 -4.82 15.55
CA ILE A 42 -21.62 -5.01 16.36
C ILE A 42 -21.60 -6.39 17.01
N GLU A 43 -21.30 -7.47 16.28
CA GLU A 43 -21.21 -8.82 16.84
C GLU A 43 -20.17 -8.93 17.95
N LYS A 44 -18.96 -8.38 17.75
CA LYS A 44 -17.91 -8.37 18.78
C LYS A 44 -18.35 -7.67 20.06
N LYS A 45 -19.01 -6.51 19.94
CA LYS A 45 -19.38 -5.71 21.11
C LYS A 45 -20.65 -6.18 21.81
N THR A 46 -21.57 -6.80 21.08
CA THR A 46 -22.72 -7.50 21.67
C THR A 46 -22.24 -8.69 22.51
N ALA A 47 -21.18 -9.37 22.07
CA ALA A 47 -20.50 -10.41 22.84
C ALA A 47 -19.73 -9.88 24.07
N GLU A 48 -19.33 -8.61 24.09
CA GLU A 48 -18.65 -7.94 25.21
C GLU A 48 -19.59 -7.44 26.33
N GLY A 49 -20.91 -7.65 26.19
CA GLY A 49 -21.86 -7.50 27.30
C GLY A 49 -22.57 -6.15 27.42
N LYS A 50 -22.52 -5.29 26.39
CA LYS A 50 -23.45 -4.16 26.28
C LYS A 50 -24.84 -4.69 25.91
N ASN A 51 -25.77 -4.72 26.85
CA ASN A 51 -27.18 -5.00 26.55
C ASN A 51 -27.80 -3.74 25.92
N LEU A 52 -27.83 -3.69 24.58
CA LEU A 52 -28.45 -2.58 23.85
C LEU A 52 -29.95 -2.38 24.21
N ALA A 53 -30.58 -3.43 24.73
CA ALA A 53 -31.98 -3.42 25.13
C ALA A 53 -32.30 -2.54 26.37
N ASP A 54 -31.29 -2.17 27.16
CA ASP A 54 -31.48 -1.42 28.41
C ASP A 54 -31.26 0.09 28.24
N LEU A 55 -30.84 0.53 27.05
CA LEU A 55 -30.52 1.93 26.74
C LEU A 55 -31.72 2.67 26.17
N ASN A 56 -31.80 3.98 26.45
CA ASN A 56 -32.82 4.83 25.87
C ASN A 56 -32.44 5.29 24.44
N LEU A 57 -33.38 5.89 23.70
CA LEU A 57 -33.17 6.30 22.31
C LEU A 57 -32.03 7.31 22.14
N GLU A 58 -31.84 8.22 23.10
CA GLU A 58 -30.81 9.27 23.06
C GLU A 58 -29.42 8.68 23.36
N GLU A 59 -29.35 7.71 24.28
CA GLU A 59 -28.13 6.94 24.57
C GLU A 59 -27.75 5.99 23.42
N LEU A 60 -28.73 5.45 22.69
CA LEU A 60 -28.50 4.63 21.50
C LEU A 60 -27.88 5.46 20.37
N ASP A 61 -28.40 6.65 20.14
CA ASP A 61 -27.95 7.60 19.11
C ASP A 61 -26.50 8.04 19.37
N GLU A 62 -26.18 8.39 20.63
CA GLU A 62 -24.81 8.76 21.02
C GLU A 62 -23.83 7.57 20.94
N LEU A 63 -24.31 6.35 21.19
CA LEU A 63 -23.53 5.13 21.00
C LEU A 63 -23.27 4.85 19.52
N GLU A 64 -24.27 4.98 18.66
CA GLU A 64 -24.17 4.83 17.20
C GLU A 64 -23.10 5.77 16.63
N ASP A 65 -23.18 7.07 16.93
CA ASP A 65 -22.19 8.06 16.50
C ASP A 65 -20.76 7.73 16.98
N SER A 66 -20.63 7.29 18.24
CA SER A 66 -19.32 6.93 18.81
C SER A 66 -18.73 5.65 18.19
N GLU A 67 -19.60 4.73 17.77
CA GLU A 67 -19.22 3.45 17.20
C GLU A 67 -18.85 3.60 15.72
N ASP A 68 -19.58 4.43 14.98
CA ASP A 68 -19.23 4.82 13.61
C ASP A 68 -17.85 5.48 13.54
N GLU A 69 -17.55 6.43 14.43
CA GLU A 69 -16.25 7.08 14.50
C GLU A 69 -15.12 6.07 14.82
N ALA A 70 -15.37 5.11 15.72
CA ALA A 70 -14.41 4.08 16.08
C ALA A 70 -14.11 3.12 14.91
N VAL A 71 -15.15 2.72 14.16
CA VAL A 71 -15.01 1.87 12.96
C VAL A 71 -14.22 2.61 11.88
N LEU A 72 -14.54 3.88 11.64
CA LEU A 72 -13.83 4.74 10.69
C LEU A 72 -12.35 4.90 11.05
N GLU A 73 -12.02 5.13 12.31
CA GLU A 73 -10.64 5.27 12.78
C GLU A 73 -9.86 3.93 12.68
N GLU A 74 -10.48 2.80 13.03
CA GLU A 74 -9.86 1.48 12.83
C GLU A 74 -9.59 1.22 11.35
N TYR A 75 -10.54 1.55 10.48
CA TYR A 75 -10.39 1.42 9.03
C TYR A 75 -9.25 2.31 8.50
N ARG A 76 -9.22 3.58 8.92
CA ARG A 76 -8.15 4.53 8.56
C ARG A 76 -6.78 3.99 8.96
N ARG A 77 -6.65 3.44 10.17
CA ARG A 77 -5.41 2.81 10.65
C ARG A 77 -5.02 1.60 9.81
N LYS A 78 -5.96 0.70 9.51
CA LYS A 78 -5.72 -0.47 8.64
C LYS A 78 -5.20 -0.04 7.26
N ARG A 79 -5.83 0.96 6.63
CA ARG A 79 -5.40 1.47 5.31
C ARG A 79 -4.02 2.11 5.34
N ILE A 80 -3.72 2.92 6.36
CA ILE A 80 -2.38 3.50 6.52
C ILE A 80 -1.34 2.39 6.69
N ALA A 81 -1.64 1.35 7.47
CA ALA A 81 -0.74 0.22 7.65
C ALA A 81 -0.49 -0.54 6.33
N GLU A 82 -1.53 -0.77 5.52
CA GLU A 82 -1.40 -1.38 4.19
C GLU A 82 -0.53 -0.55 3.25
N ILE A 83 -0.77 0.76 3.17
CA ILE A 83 0.02 1.70 2.35
C ILE A 83 1.47 1.68 2.81
N LYS A 84 1.73 1.73 4.13
CA LYS A 84 3.08 1.67 4.68
C LYS A 84 3.78 0.36 4.34
N ALA A 85 3.07 -0.77 4.41
CA ALA A 85 3.62 -2.08 4.03
C ALA A 85 3.94 -2.16 2.53
N LEU A 86 3.13 -1.57 1.66
CA LEU A 86 3.40 -1.50 0.22
C LEU A 86 4.60 -0.59 -0.09
N ALA A 87 4.67 0.58 0.53
CA ALA A 87 5.80 1.50 0.38
C ALA A 87 7.11 0.85 0.86
N GLN A 88 7.08 0.08 1.95
CA GLN A 88 8.23 -0.68 2.43
C GLN A 88 8.69 -1.78 1.46
N ARG A 89 7.84 -2.25 0.53
CA ARG A 89 8.24 -3.23 -0.49
C ARG A 89 8.94 -2.58 -1.68
N GLN A 90 8.62 -1.34 -2.02
CA GLN A 90 9.32 -0.56 -3.04
C GLN A 90 10.67 -0.01 -2.52
N LYS A 91 11.59 -0.91 -2.14
CA LYS A 91 12.92 -0.54 -1.66
C LYS A 91 13.90 -0.22 -2.79
N PHE A 92 13.65 -0.73 -3.98
CA PHE A 92 14.50 -0.61 -5.16
C PHE A 92 13.70 -0.05 -6.33
N GLY A 93 14.35 0.65 -7.26
CA GLY A 93 13.67 1.27 -8.40
C GLY A 93 14.56 2.01 -9.39
N THR A 94 15.87 2.05 -9.15
CA THR A 94 16.84 2.66 -10.06
C THR A 94 17.94 1.65 -10.38
N VAL A 95 18.55 1.79 -11.56
CA VAL A 95 19.73 1.02 -11.97
C VAL A 95 20.94 1.93 -11.83
N GLY A 96 21.94 1.49 -11.07
CA GLY A 96 23.22 2.18 -10.89
C GLY A 96 24.37 1.36 -11.47
N GLU A 97 25.44 2.03 -11.86
CA GLU A 97 26.71 1.38 -12.19
C GLU A 97 27.54 1.20 -10.92
N ILE A 98 28.19 0.04 -10.78
CA ILE A 98 29.01 -0.30 -9.62
C ILE A 98 30.44 -0.58 -10.05
N SER A 99 31.42 -0.22 -9.23
CA SER A 99 32.81 -0.57 -9.47
C SER A 99 33.10 -1.99 -8.98
N ALA A 100 34.26 -2.55 -9.37
CA ALA A 100 34.71 -3.85 -8.88
C ALA A 100 34.94 -3.88 -7.36
N GLN A 101 35.25 -2.74 -6.74
CA GLN A 101 35.43 -2.64 -5.29
C GLN A 101 34.10 -2.71 -4.54
N ASP A 102 33.04 -2.16 -5.14
CA ASP A 102 31.70 -2.10 -4.53
C ASP A 102 30.96 -3.44 -4.63
N TYR A 103 31.35 -4.30 -5.57
CA TYR A 103 30.75 -5.62 -5.80
C TYR A 103 30.57 -6.45 -4.53
N VAL A 104 31.57 -6.46 -3.64
CA VAL A 104 31.51 -7.27 -2.41
C VAL A 104 30.41 -6.77 -1.48
N ASN A 105 30.23 -5.46 -1.38
CA ASN A 105 29.24 -4.89 -0.49
C ASN A 105 27.84 -4.92 -1.11
N GLU A 106 27.73 -4.57 -2.40
CA GLU A 106 26.43 -4.43 -3.06
C GLU A 106 25.84 -5.75 -3.57
N VAL A 107 26.68 -6.76 -3.86
CA VAL A 107 26.24 -8.05 -4.39
C VAL A 107 26.34 -9.13 -3.31
N ASN A 108 27.54 -9.35 -2.78
CA ASN A 108 27.76 -10.45 -1.84
C ASN A 108 27.16 -10.17 -0.45
N LYS A 109 26.96 -8.90 -0.10
CA LYS A 109 26.42 -8.46 1.20
C LYS A 109 25.14 -7.63 1.07
N ALA A 110 24.38 -7.84 -0.01
CA ALA A 110 23.14 -7.10 -0.28
C ALA A 110 22.10 -7.23 0.86
N GLY A 111 22.12 -8.36 1.59
CA GLY A 111 21.23 -8.65 2.72
C GLY A 111 20.32 -9.84 2.46
N GLU A 112 19.66 -10.32 3.51
CA GLU A 112 18.74 -11.46 3.40
C GLU A 112 17.45 -11.10 2.65
N GLY A 113 17.02 -11.99 1.76
CA GLY A 113 15.80 -11.80 0.96
C GLY A 113 15.92 -10.76 -0.17
N ILE A 114 17.12 -10.28 -0.46
CA ILE A 114 17.40 -9.34 -1.55
C ILE A 114 17.98 -10.08 -2.74
N TRP A 115 17.34 -9.93 -3.90
CA TRP A 115 17.82 -10.46 -5.17
C TRP A 115 18.57 -9.37 -5.93
N VAL A 116 19.82 -9.65 -6.31
CA VAL A 116 20.67 -8.73 -7.07
C VAL A 116 20.76 -9.21 -8.51
N VAL A 117 20.46 -8.33 -9.47
CA VAL A 117 20.60 -8.59 -10.91
C VAL A 117 21.73 -7.74 -11.44
N LEU A 118 22.78 -8.39 -11.98
CA LEU A 118 23.95 -7.72 -12.55
C LEU A 118 23.91 -7.81 -14.07
N HIS A 119 24.08 -6.67 -14.73
CA HIS A 119 24.27 -6.59 -16.17
C HIS A 119 25.72 -6.17 -16.47
N LEU A 120 26.58 -7.14 -16.76
CA LEU A 120 27.94 -6.88 -17.24
C LEU A 120 27.89 -6.56 -18.73
N TYR A 121 28.33 -5.35 -19.09
CA TYR A 121 28.41 -4.91 -20.48
C TYR A 121 29.71 -4.15 -20.73
N LYS A 122 30.05 -3.97 -22.01
CA LYS A 122 31.11 -3.09 -22.47
C LYS A 122 30.49 -2.07 -23.42
N GLN A 123 30.72 -0.79 -23.17
CA GLN A 123 30.18 0.27 -24.00
C GLN A 123 30.85 0.25 -25.38
N GLY A 124 30.04 0.12 -26.44
CA GLY A 124 30.51 0.16 -27.84
C GLY A 124 31.24 -1.09 -28.32
N LEU A 125 30.57 -2.26 -28.32
CA LEU A 125 31.05 -3.40 -29.11
C LEU A 125 30.94 -3.07 -30.61
N VAL A 126 32.03 -2.59 -31.19
CA VAL A 126 32.17 -2.48 -32.64
C VAL A 126 32.54 -3.87 -33.16
N PHE A 127 31.61 -4.51 -33.86
CA PHE A 127 31.91 -5.72 -34.63
C PHE A 127 32.77 -5.31 -35.83
N ASN A 128 34.03 -5.74 -35.86
CA ASN A 128 34.88 -5.69 -37.05
C ASN A 128 34.71 -6.98 -37.87
#